data_AF-A0A2S9WZB9-F1
#
_entry.id   AF-A0A2S9WZB9-F1
#
_cell.length_a   1.000
_cell.length_b   1.000
_cell.length_c   1.000
_cell.angle_alpha   90.00
_cell.angle_beta   90.00
_cell.angle_gamma   90.00
#
_symmetry.space_group_name_H-M   'P 1'
#
loop_
_entity.id
_entity.type
_entity.pdbx_description
1 polymer ?
#
loop_
_entity_poly.entity_id
_entity_poly.type
_entity_poly.pdbx_seq_one_letter_code
_entity_poly.pdbx_strand_id
1 'polypeptide(L)'
;MRRPQSGFTLLEILVAVSILAMILGVLGPLFYQYMFTRQNAANERAVESLRDALASAYRQNLVLAESSAAAELVLPGGTLANGAQTTAANLAPLAGFSSRAVADLARDGFARPMTVHVSRQLSQTVGGSTVFYRVIAVVSNGKGETVNPGTAFDPNTGRLTLAGYNSGVLVDGFAIARKAFDDTHDKLSRIAGAYRSYAQTRYLSDPNRDLSIDYFANVNPAGSASSRWDGGGAIGSTGGVAMPLVNLPGVTQLGLADSDMIDSYNQRILVDNSSPAIKHPDNPGAASALPPFNAAIRTTLPGGQPYQIHAVGSF
;
A
#
# COMPACT_ATOMS: atom_id res chain seq x y z
N MET A 1 47.13 61.91 -3.61
CA MET A 1 46.44 62.64 -2.53
C MET A 1 45.73 61.63 -1.64
N ARG A 2 46.22 61.41 -0.40
CA ARG A 2 45.56 60.53 0.58
C ARG A 2 44.69 61.39 1.48
N ARG A 3 43.38 61.12 1.51
CA ARG A 3 42.45 61.80 2.44
C ARG A 3 42.81 61.41 3.88
N PRO A 4 42.92 62.37 4.81
CA PRO A 4 43.11 62.05 6.23
C PRO A 4 41.88 61.29 6.74
N GLN A 5 42.10 60.10 7.30
CA GLN A 5 41.06 59.36 8.01
C GLN A 5 40.85 60.04 9.37
N SER A 6 39.70 60.68 9.57
CA SER A 6 39.27 61.15 10.89
C SER A 6 38.84 59.94 11.71
N GLY A 7 39.52 59.68 12.83
CA GLY A 7 39.11 58.64 13.77
C GLY A 7 37.74 58.96 14.39
N PHE A 8 36.95 57.92 14.68
CA PHE A 8 35.66 58.05 15.34
C PHE A 8 35.80 58.62 16.75
N THR A 9 34.91 59.54 17.13
CA THR A 9 34.85 60.04 18.49
C THR A 9 34.18 59.01 19.42
N LEU A 10 34.61 58.95 20.68
CA LEU A 10 33.99 58.06 21.69
C LEU A 10 32.47 58.30 21.79
N LEU A 11 32.04 59.55 21.61
CA LEU A 11 30.63 59.95 21.61
C LEU A 11 29.85 59.35 20.44
N GLU A 12 30.39 59.35 19.22
CA GLU A 12 29.76 58.72 18.05
C GLU A 12 29.60 57.21 18.22
N ILE A 13 30.60 56.54 18.82
CA ILE A 13 30.49 55.11 19.13
C ILE A 13 29.37 54.86 20.15
N LEU A 14 29.26 55.70 21.18
CA LEU A 14 28.22 55.57 22.21
C LEU A 14 26.82 55.81 21.64
N VAL A 15 26.66 56.81 20.78
CA VAL A 15 25.40 57.09 20.06
C VAL A 15 25.06 55.95 19.08
N ALA A 16 26.03 55.40 18.36
CA ALA A 16 25.80 54.27 17.47
C ALA A 16 25.35 53.01 18.23
N VAL A 17 25.97 52.73 19.39
CA VAL A 17 25.59 51.59 20.24
C VAL A 17 24.21 51.78 20.86
N SER A 18 23.84 52.99 21.28
CA SER A 18 22.50 53.24 21.84
C SER A 18 21.40 53.12 20.79
N ILE A 19 21.64 53.62 19.57
CA ILE A 19 20.73 53.42 18.43
C ILE A 19 20.61 51.93 18.10
N LEU A 20 21.73 51.19 18.07
CA LEU A 20 21.71 49.74 17.82
C LEU A 20 20.92 48.99 18.90
N ALA A 21 21.09 49.33 20.17
CA ALA A 21 20.34 48.72 21.27
C ALA A 21 18.84 49.00 21.18
N MET A 22 18.44 50.22 20.81
CA MET A 22 17.04 50.57 20.57
C MET A 22 16.46 49.78 19.38
N ILE A 23 17.20 49.67 18.28
CA ILE A 23 16.79 48.88 17.11
C ILE A 23 16.62 47.40 17.47
N LEU A 24 17.56 46.81 18.21
CA LEU A 24 17.46 45.42 18.67
C LEU A 24 16.29 45.19 19.61
N GLY A 25 16.00 46.14 20.51
CA GLY A 25 14.84 46.08 21.39
C GLY A 25 13.51 46.07 20.65
N VAL A 26 13.39 46.87 19.57
CA VAL A 26 12.17 46.93 18.74
C VAL A 26 12.05 45.74 17.80
N LEU A 27 13.16 45.28 17.20
CA LEU A 27 13.15 44.18 16.24
C LEU A 27 13.10 42.79 16.89
N GLY A 28 13.54 42.65 18.14
CA GLY A 28 13.58 41.37 18.86
C GLY A 28 12.26 40.58 18.78
N PRO A 29 11.12 41.15 19.20
CA PRO A 29 9.82 40.48 19.14
C PRO A 29 9.43 40.00 17.74
N LEU A 30 9.75 40.78 16.69
CA LEU A 30 9.46 40.41 15.30
C LEU A 30 10.30 39.22 14.84
N PHE A 31 11.58 39.18 15.19
CA PHE A 31 12.45 38.04 14.91
C PHE A 31 11.97 36.78 15.61
N TYR A 32 11.54 36.86 16.87
CA TYR A 32 10.99 35.71 17.59
C TYR A 32 9.73 35.17 16.92
N GLN A 33 8.77 36.04 16.58
CA GLN A 33 7.54 35.63 15.89
C GLN A 33 7.85 34.97 14.55
N TYR A 34 8.73 35.57 13.76
CA TYR A 34 9.16 35.01 12.46
C TYR A 34 9.83 33.64 12.60
N MET A 35 10.73 33.49 13.58
CA MET A 35 11.39 32.22 13.85
C MET A 35 10.39 31.14 14.26
N PHE A 36 9.41 31.46 15.11
CA PHE A 36 8.38 30.51 15.50
C PHE A 36 7.49 30.10 14.33
N THR A 37 7.05 31.05 13.49
CA THR A 37 6.25 30.71 12.30
C THR A 37 7.03 29.82 11.34
N ARG A 38 8.33 30.09 11.17
CA ARG A 38 9.21 29.28 10.33
C ARG A 38 9.40 27.87 10.89
N GLN A 39 9.59 27.74 12.21
CA GLN A 39 9.73 26.44 12.88
C GLN A 39 8.44 25.62 12.82
N ASN A 40 7.28 26.23 13.03
CA ASN A 40 5.98 25.55 12.90
C ASN A 40 5.75 25.06 11.46
N ALA A 41 6.03 25.90 10.46
CA ALA A 41 5.92 25.50 9.05
C ALA A 41 6.91 24.39 8.69
N ALA A 42 8.13 24.42 9.24
CA ALA A 42 9.10 23.34 9.07
C ALA A 42 8.62 22.05 9.76
N ASN A 43 7.95 22.17 10.90
CA ASN A 43 7.40 21.04 11.66
C ASN A 43 6.31 20.32 10.88
N GLU A 44 5.34 21.06 10.36
CA GLU A 44 4.26 20.53 9.54
C GLU A 44 4.82 19.78 8.31
N ARG A 45 5.80 20.36 7.61
CA ARG A 45 6.45 19.70 6.47
C ARG A 45 7.21 18.44 6.86
N ALA A 46 7.87 18.43 8.02
CA ALA A 46 8.62 17.26 8.49
C ALA A 46 7.68 16.10 8.83
N VAL A 47 6.60 16.40 9.56
CA VAL A 47 5.56 15.44 9.94
C VAL A 47 4.87 14.88 8.68
N GLU A 48 4.53 15.74 7.72
CA GLU A 48 3.92 15.34 6.45
C GLU A 48 4.86 14.48 5.59
N SER A 49 6.14 14.84 5.51
CA SER A 49 7.14 14.05 4.77
C SER A 49 7.29 12.65 5.35
N LEU A 50 7.24 12.49 6.67
CA LEU A 50 7.29 11.17 7.31
C LEU A 50 5.99 10.39 7.07
N ARG A 51 4.83 11.07 7.13
CA ARG A 51 3.54 10.47 6.77
C ARG A 51 3.56 9.89 5.36
N ASP A 52 4.06 10.65 4.39
CA ASP A 52 4.10 10.22 2.99
C ASP A 52 5.03 9.03 2.79
N ALA A 53 6.19 9.02 3.47
CA ALA A 53 7.10 7.88 3.46
C ALA A 53 6.45 6.63 4.08
N LEU A 54 5.75 6.77 5.22
CA LEU A 54 5.02 5.68 5.86
C LEU A 54 3.86 5.18 4.99
N ALA A 55 3.08 6.08 4.39
CA ALA A 55 1.98 5.73 3.49
C ALA A 55 2.49 5.01 2.24
N SER A 56 3.63 5.44 1.68
CA SER A 56 4.28 4.79 0.55
C SER A 56 4.81 3.40 0.92
N ALA A 57 5.52 3.29 2.04
CA ALA A 57 6.04 2.02 2.55
C ALA A 57 4.90 1.02 2.82
N TYR A 58 3.84 1.48 3.48
CA TYR A 58 2.66 0.67 3.77
C TYR A 58 1.96 0.20 2.49
N ARG A 59 1.72 1.11 1.54
CA ARG A 59 1.09 0.78 0.24
C ARG A 59 1.86 -0.28 -0.54
N GLN A 60 3.19 -0.17 -0.59
CA GLN A 60 4.03 -1.11 -1.35
C GLN A 60 4.20 -2.46 -0.67
N ASN A 61 3.95 -2.55 0.65
CA ASN A 61 4.22 -3.74 1.45
C ASN A 61 2.99 -4.21 2.23
N LEU A 62 1.77 -3.99 1.71
CA LEU A 62 0.52 -4.33 2.40
C LEU A 62 0.49 -5.77 2.93
N VAL A 63 0.93 -6.75 2.12
CA VAL A 63 0.94 -8.17 2.53
C VAL A 63 1.82 -8.39 3.76
N LEU A 64 3.00 -7.79 3.77
CA LEU A 64 3.96 -7.92 4.87
C LEU A 64 3.51 -7.12 6.10
N ALA A 65 3.01 -5.90 5.89
CA ALA A 65 2.50 -5.06 6.98
C ALA A 65 1.33 -5.72 7.73
N GLU A 66 0.51 -6.50 7.01
CA GLU A 66 -0.63 -7.23 7.56
C GLU A 66 -0.31 -8.67 7.97
N SER A 67 0.98 -9.06 8.04
CA SER A 67 1.38 -10.42 8.45
C SER A 67 1.36 -10.65 9.96
N SER A 68 1.30 -9.57 10.75
CA SER A 68 1.26 -9.59 12.21
C SER A 68 -0.07 -9.04 12.71
N ALA A 69 -0.54 -9.50 13.88
CA ALA A 69 -1.70 -8.94 14.57
C ALA A 69 -1.30 -7.94 15.69
N ALA A 70 0.00 -7.80 15.96
CA ALA A 70 0.51 -6.89 16.99
C ALA A 70 0.42 -5.42 16.55
N ALA A 71 0.59 -4.50 17.50
CA ALA A 71 0.62 -3.05 17.24
C ALA A 71 2.01 -2.63 16.71
N GLU A 72 2.30 -3.04 15.47
CA GLU A 72 3.58 -2.84 14.81
C GLU A 72 3.42 -2.79 13.29
N LEU A 73 4.32 -2.10 12.60
CA LEU A 73 4.37 -2.06 11.15
C LEU A 73 5.61 -2.84 10.69
N VAL A 74 5.38 -4.02 10.13
CA VAL A 74 6.43 -4.88 9.57
C VAL A 74 6.73 -4.42 8.14
N LEU A 75 8.00 -4.13 7.87
CA LEU A 75 8.48 -3.67 6.56
C LEU A 75 9.70 -4.49 6.12
N PRO A 76 10.07 -4.45 4.84
CA PRO A 76 11.36 -4.98 4.42
C PRO A 76 12.49 -4.25 5.17
N GLY A 77 13.32 -5.01 5.86
CA GLY A 77 14.46 -4.45 6.62
C GLY A 77 14.17 -4.07 8.07
N GLY A 78 12.94 -4.26 8.59
CA GLY A 78 12.68 -4.12 10.03
C GLY A 78 11.22 -3.87 10.39
N THR A 79 10.99 -3.66 11.69
CA THR A 79 9.65 -3.45 12.26
C THR A 79 9.61 -2.13 13.04
N LEU A 80 8.57 -1.34 12.79
CA LEU A 80 8.25 -0.14 13.57
C LEU A 80 7.20 -0.48 14.62
N ALA A 81 7.62 -0.55 15.89
CA ALA A 81 6.70 -0.79 17.01
C ALA A 81 5.85 0.45 17.32
N ASN A 82 4.66 0.23 17.89
CA ASN A 82 3.84 1.34 18.41
C ASN A 82 4.57 2.13 19.49
N GLY A 83 4.59 3.46 19.34
CA GLY A 83 5.29 4.38 20.25
C GLY A 83 6.79 4.52 19.98
N ALA A 84 7.28 4.01 18.84
CA ALA A 84 8.69 4.13 18.48
C ALA A 84 9.09 5.60 18.27
N GLN A 85 10.17 6.01 18.92
CA GLN A 85 10.80 7.31 18.64
C GLN A 85 11.47 7.28 17.26
N THR A 86 11.37 8.36 16.51
CA THR A 86 12.00 8.47 15.20
C THR A 86 13.50 8.66 15.37
N THR A 87 14.25 7.61 15.06
CA THR A 87 15.71 7.61 15.00
C THR A 87 16.15 7.11 13.63
N ALA A 88 17.39 7.39 13.23
CA ALA A 88 17.92 6.87 11.97
C ALA A 88 17.86 5.34 11.89
N ALA A 89 18.06 4.64 13.02
CA ALA A 89 17.97 3.19 13.10
C ALA A 89 16.52 2.69 12.95
N ASN A 90 15.58 3.28 13.70
CA ASN A 90 14.18 2.86 13.65
C ASN A 90 13.54 3.14 12.29
N LEU A 91 13.91 4.25 11.65
CA LEU A 91 13.39 4.62 10.33
C LEU A 91 14.18 4.03 9.16
N ALA A 92 15.21 3.21 9.41
CA ALA A 92 15.98 2.57 8.34
C ALA A 92 15.12 1.80 7.31
N PRO A 93 14.03 1.09 7.71
CA PRO A 93 13.12 0.44 6.76
C PRO A 93 12.41 1.40 5.80
N LEU A 94 12.38 2.71 6.11
CA LEU A 94 11.74 3.73 5.26
C LEU A 94 12.69 4.34 4.21
N ALA A 95 13.97 3.95 4.19
CA ALA A 95 14.98 4.58 3.33
C ALA A 95 14.61 4.57 1.83
N GLY A 96 13.96 3.50 1.34
CA GLY A 96 13.53 3.39 -0.05
C GLY A 96 12.24 4.12 -0.41
N PHE A 97 11.52 4.65 0.59
CA PHE A 97 10.18 5.24 0.43
C PHE A 97 10.16 6.74 0.70
N SER A 98 11.30 7.32 1.11
CA SER A 98 11.47 8.74 1.42
C SER A 98 12.34 9.41 0.37
N SER A 99 11.98 10.64 -0.01
CA SER A 99 12.83 11.52 -0.84
C SER A 99 13.95 12.20 -0.04
N ARG A 100 13.92 12.07 1.30
CA ARG A 100 14.89 12.65 2.24
C ARG A 100 15.71 11.56 2.92
N ALA A 101 16.93 11.91 3.32
CA ALA A 101 17.75 11.05 4.15
C ALA A 101 17.02 10.69 5.45
N VAL A 102 17.14 9.44 5.89
CA VAL A 102 16.45 8.91 7.08
C VAL A 102 16.78 9.72 8.34
N ALA A 103 18.02 10.21 8.46
CA ALA A 103 18.44 11.06 9.57
C ALA A 103 17.68 12.40 9.63
N ASP A 104 17.32 12.96 8.47
CA ASP A 104 16.55 14.21 8.37
C ASP A 104 15.05 13.96 8.55
N LEU A 105 14.57 12.78 8.14
CA LEU A 105 13.20 12.33 8.33
C LEU A 105 12.89 12.06 9.80
N ALA A 106 13.92 11.71 10.59
CA ALA A 106 13.80 11.42 12.01
C ALA A 106 13.62 12.67 12.88
N ARG A 107 13.68 13.88 12.30
CA ARG A 107 13.64 15.14 13.04
C ARG A 107 12.50 16.03 12.57
N ASP A 108 11.89 16.69 13.55
CA ASP A 108 10.82 17.65 13.35
C ASP A 108 11.35 19.08 13.09
N GLY A 109 10.44 20.07 13.01
CA GLY A 109 10.82 21.47 12.74
C GLY A 109 11.61 22.14 13.88
N PHE A 110 11.66 21.51 15.04
CA PHE A 110 12.41 21.92 16.23
C PHE A 110 13.68 21.05 16.44
N ALA A 111 14.05 20.26 15.44
CA ALA A 111 15.17 19.32 15.44
C ALA A 111 15.05 18.19 16.49
N ARG A 112 13.83 17.90 16.95
CA ARG A 112 13.51 16.87 17.95
C ARG A 112 13.00 15.59 17.27
N PRO A 113 13.16 14.42 17.91
CA PRO A 113 12.51 13.21 17.42
C PRO A 113 10.99 13.32 17.56
N MET A 114 10.29 12.71 16.62
CA MET A 114 8.85 12.47 16.63
C MET A 114 8.57 11.07 17.18
N THR A 115 7.30 10.78 17.45
CA THR A 115 6.84 9.45 17.85
C THR A 115 5.95 8.87 16.76
N VAL A 116 6.22 7.64 16.34
CA VAL A 116 5.36 6.87 15.44
C VAL A 116 4.51 5.92 16.26
N HIS A 117 3.19 6.00 16.08
CA HIS A 117 2.23 5.06 16.64
C HIS A 117 1.64 4.21 15.54
N VAL A 118 1.41 2.94 15.84
CA VAL A 118 0.86 1.97 14.89
C VAL A 118 -0.27 1.24 15.58
N SER A 119 -1.44 1.16 14.95
CA SER A 119 -2.54 0.35 15.46
C SER A 119 -2.19 -1.13 15.40
N ARG A 120 -2.96 -1.96 16.11
CA ARG A 120 -3.06 -3.39 15.78
C ARG A 120 -3.62 -3.56 14.37
N GLN A 121 -3.58 -4.77 13.86
CA GLN A 121 -4.30 -5.11 12.65
C GLN A 121 -5.81 -4.91 12.88
N LEU A 122 -6.37 -3.95 12.17
CA LEU A 122 -7.80 -3.66 12.13
C LEU A 122 -8.41 -4.38 10.92
N SER A 123 -9.73 -4.52 10.92
CA SER A 123 -10.42 -5.17 9.81
C SER A 123 -11.76 -4.51 9.52
N GLN A 124 -12.16 -4.56 8.24
CA GLN A 124 -13.47 -4.13 7.80
C GLN A 124 -13.94 -4.99 6.63
N THR A 125 -15.23 -5.31 6.61
CA THR A 125 -15.82 -6.08 5.51
C THR A 125 -16.12 -5.16 4.32
N VAL A 126 -15.60 -5.55 3.16
CA VAL A 126 -15.74 -4.84 1.88
C VAL A 126 -16.07 -5.88 0.81
N GLY A 127 -17.21 -5.72 0.12
CA GLY A 127 -17.59 -6.61 -0.98
C GLY A 127 -17.68 -8.09 -0.56
N GLY A 128 -18.08 -8.37 0.68
CA GLY A 128 -18.15 -9.72 1.25
C GLY A 128 -16.80 -10.32 1.67
N SER A 129 -15.68 -9.60 1.49
CA SER A 129 -14.35 -10.02 1.93
C SER A 129 -13.85 -9.16 3.08
N THR A 130 -13.04 -9.74 3.97
CA THR A 130 -12.43 -9.00 5.07
C THR A 130 -11.14 -8.33 4.58
N VAL A 131 -11.09 -7.00 4.64
CA VAL A 131 -9.90 -6.22 4.33
C VAL A 131 -9.23 -5.85 5.65
N PHE A 132 -7.99 -6.30 5.82
CA PHE A 132 -7.15 -5.94 6.97
C PHE A 132 -6.38 -4.66 6.69
N TYR A 133 -6.24 -3.81 7.71
CA TYR A 133 -5.53 -2.55 7.59
C TYR A 133 -4.95 -2.06 8.93
N ARG A 134 -4.10 -1.03 8.87
CA ARG A 134 -3.51 -0.37 10.04
C ARG A 134 -3.59 1.14 9.93
N VAL A 135 -3.83 1.80 11.06
CA VAL A 135 -3.72 3.24 11.17
C VAL A 135 -2.36 3.58 11.78
N ILE A 136 -1.62 4.46 11.12
CA ILE A 136 -0.29 4.89 11.58
C ILE A 136 -0.39 6.37 11.92
N ALA A 137 0.05 6.78 13.11
CA ALA A 137 0.12 8.17 13.50
C ALA A 137 1.58 8.62 13.63
N VAL A 138 1.87 9.84 13.20
CA VAL A 138 3.12 10.53 13.49
C VAL A 138 2.79 11.69 14.41
N VAL A 139 3.47 11.78 15.54
CA VAL A 139 3.25 12.83 16.55
C VAL A 139 4.56 13.57 16.82
N SER A 140 4.57 14.88 16.62
CA SER A 140 5.62 15.80 17.05
C SER A 140 5.18 16.50 18.35
N ASN A 141 6.15 16.72 19.24
CA ASN A 141 5.93 17.48 20.47
C ASN A 141 5.65 18.97 20.18
N GLY A 142 5.95 19.43 18.96
CA GLY A 142 5.85 20.81 18.55
C GLY A 142 6.70 21.72 19.43
N LYS A 143 6.11 22.81 19.90
CA LYS A 143 6.80 23.76 20.80
C LYS A 143 7.15 23.13 22.15
N GLY A 144 6.38 22.16 22.62
CA GLY A 144 6.58 21.50 23.91
C GLY A 144 7.83 20.63 23.91
N GLU A 145 8.52 20.54 25.04
CA GLU A 145 9.65 19.62 25.21
C GLU A 145 9.19 18.17 25.37
N THR A 146 7.98 17.99 25.91
CA THR A 146 7.34 16.71 26.15
C THR A 146 6.02 16.60 25.40
N VAL A 147 5.58 15.35 25.19
CA VAL A 147 4.21 15.05 24.76
C VAL A 147 3.25 15.56 25.84
N ASN A 148 2.21 16.30 25.44
CA ASN A 148 1.21 16.78 26.38
C ASN A 148 0.43 15.58 26.96
N PRO A 149 0.08 15.57 28.26
CA PRO A 149 -0.63 14.45 28.88
C PRO A 149 -1.99 14.09 28.26
N GLY A 150 -2.61 15.00 27.52
CA GLY A 150 -3.84 14.74 26.77
C GLY A 150 -3.64 14.15 25.36
N THR A 151 -2.39 14.02 24.91
CA THR A 151 -2.06 13.40 23.62
C THR A 151 -1.95 11.90 23.80
N ALA A 152 -2.78 11.15 23.07
CA ALA A 152 -2.86 9.70 23.19
C ALA A 152 -3.23 9.06 21.85
N PHE A 153 -2.75 7.85 21.63
CA PHE A 153 -3.12 7.00 20.51
C PHE A 153 -3.66 5.67 21.03
N ASP A 154 -4.87 5.31 20.63
CA ASP A 154 -5.44 4.01 20.95
C ASP A 154 -5.12 3.00 19.83
N PRO A 155 -4.25 2.01 20.09
CA PRO A 155 -3.84 1.05 19.07
C PRO A 155 -4.96 0.08 18.66
N ASN A 156 -6.05 -0.03 19.42
CA ASN A 156 -7.17 -0.92 19.07
C ASN A 156 -8.19 -0.27 18.14
N THR A 157 -8.21 1.07 18.07
CA THR A 157 -9.14 1.82 17.22
C THR A 157 -8.44 2.68 16.17
N GLY A 158 -7.14 2.93 16.32
CA GLY A 158 -6.40 3.86 15.47
C GLY A 158 -6.69 5.34 15.76
N ARG A 159 -7.41 5.64 16.85
CA ARG A 159 -7.80 7.01 17.19
C ARG A 159 -6.63 7.77 17.81
N LEU A 160 -6.25 8.87 17.17
CA LEU A 160 -5.30 9.86 17.70
C LEU A 160 -6.07 11.01 18.37
N THR A 161 -5.69 11.31 19.61
CA THR A 161 -6.10 12.52 20.32
C THR A 161 -4.86 13.39 20.49
N LEU A 162 -4.93 14.66 20.09
CA LEU A 162 -3.85 15.64 20.24
C LEU A 162 -4.23 16.67 21.31
N ALA A 163 -3.27 17.10 22.10
CA ALA A 163 -3.44 18.14 23.11
C ALA A 163 -2.29 19.17 23.10
N GLY A 164 -2.60 20.37 23.59
CA GLY A 164 -1.64 21.46 23.76
C GLY A 164 -1.00 21.89 22.43
N TYR A 165 0.33 21.83 22.38
CA TYR A 165 1.13 22.22 21.21
C TYR A 165 1.58 21.05 20.34
N ASN A 166 1.07 19.84 20.60
CA ASN A 166 1.47 18.68 19.80
C ASN A 166 0.79 18.73 18.43
N SER A 167 1.56 18.35 17.41
CA SER A 167 1.08 18.22 16.05
C SER A 167 1.14 16.75 15.66
N GLY A 168 0.15 16.27 14.94
CA GLY A 168 0.20 14.91 14.44
C GLY A 168 -0.65 14.72 13.21
N VAL A 169 -0.27 13.69 12.45
CA VAL A 169 -0.94 13.30 11.21
C VAL A 169 -1.18 11.80 11.21
N LEU A 170 -2.25 11.41 10.53
CA LEU A 170 -2.63 10.01 10.38
C LEU A 170 -2.37 9.56 8.95
N VAL A 171 -1.86 8.34 8.82
CA VAL A 171 -1.94 7.54 7.60
C VAL A 171 -3.20 6.71 7.70
N ASP A 172 -4.17 7.02 6.84
CA ASP A 172 -5.37 6.21 6.68
C ASP A 172 -5.04 4.93 5.90
N GLY A 173 -4.66 3.88 6.63
CA GLY A 173 -4.39 2.59 6.00
C GLY A 173 -5.65 1.90 5.48
N PHE A 174 -6.85 2.23 5.96
CA PHE A 174 -8.08 1.67 5.39
C PHE A 174 -8.28 2.17 3.97
N ALA A 175 -8.14 3.47 3.72
CA ALA A 175 -8.24 4.03 2.38
C ALA A 175 -7.22 3.41 1.42
N ILE A 176 -5.98 3.18 1.88
CA ILE A 176 -4.92 2.53 1.09
C ILE A 176 -5.28 1.07 0.78
N ALA A 177 -5.64 0.29 1.80
CA ALA A 177 -5.99 -1.13 1.66
C ALA A 177 -7.26 -1.32 0.81
N ARG A 178 -8.26 -0.43 0.99
CA ARG A 178 -9.49 -0.42 0.22
C ARG A 178 -9.23 -0.17 -1.26
N LYS A 179 -8.44 0.86 -1.59
CA LYS A 179 -8.07 1.14 -2.98
C LYS A 179 -7.34 -0.04 -3.61
N ALA A 180 -6.38 -0.65 -2.90
CA ALA A 180 -5.68 -1.82 -3.41
C ALA A 180 -6.62 -3.02 -3.62
N PHE A 181 -7.62 -3.21 -2.76
CA PHE A 181 -8.66 -4.22 -2.93
C PHE A 181 -9.51 -3.96 -4.18
N ASP A 182 -10.04 -2.74 -4.34
CA ASP A 182 -10.87 -2.38 -5.51
C ASP A 182 -10.08 -2.54 -6.82
N ASP A 183 -8.85 -2.03 -6.87
CA ASP A 183 -7.97 -2.18 -8.05
C ASP A 183 -7.69 -3.66 -8.36
N THR A 184 -7.56 -4.51 -7.32
CA THR A 184 -7.35 -5.97 -7.47
C THR A 184 -8.63 -6.66 -7.95
N HIS A 185 -9.79 -6.30 -7.39
CA HIS A 185 -11.08 -6.80 -7.82
C HIS A 185 -11.33 -6.53 -9.31
N ASP A 186 -11.05 -5.30 -9.76
CA ASP A 186 -11.21 -4.89 -11.14
C ASP A 186 -10.29 -5.69 -12.08
N LYS A 187 -9.03 -5.93 -11.67
CA LYS A 187 -8.10 -6.79 -12.42
C LYS A 187 -8.61 -8.22 -12.54
N LEU A 188 -9.01 -8.84 -11.42
CA LEU A 188 -9.55 -10.20 -11.42
C LEU A 188 -10.80 -10.30 -12.30
N SER A 189 -11.67 -9.28 -12.24
CA SER A 189 -12.89 -9.20 -13.07
C SER A 189 -12.57 -9.07 -14.55
N ARG A 190 -11.56 -8.28 -14.91
CA ARG A 190 -11.08 -8.15 -16.29
C ARG A 190 -10.54 -9.47 -16.83
N ILE A 191 -9.71 -10.17 -16.06
CA ILE A 191 -9.18 -11.49 -16.43
C ILE A 191 -10.33 -12.48 -16.59
N ALA A 192 -11.27 -12.53 -15.64
CA ALA A 192 -12.44 -13.40 -15.73
C ALA A 192 -13.30 -13.08 -16.97
N GLY A 193 -13.41 -11.80 -17.34
CA GLY A 193 -14.07 -11.36 -18.57
C GLY A 193 -13.35 -11.81 -19.84
N ALA A 194 -12.02 -11.75 -19.86
CA ALA A 194 -11.20 -12.25 -20.96
C ALA A 194 -11.38 -13.77 -21.14
N TYR A 195 -11.35 -14.54 -20.04
CA TYR A 195 -11.63 -15.97 -20.05
C TYR A 195 -13.03 -16.30 -20.58
N ARG A 196 -14.06 -15.58 -20.11
CA ARG A 196 -15.43 -15.75 -20.60
C ARG A 196 -15.53 -15.48 -22.10
N SER A 197 -14.93 -14.40 -22.57
CA SER A 197 -14.95 -14.01 -23.98
C SER A 197 -14.22 -15.05 -24.86
N TYR A 198 -13.07 -15.54 -24.38
CA TYR A 198 -12.34 -16.62 -25.02
C TYR A 198 -13.19 -17.89 -25.12
N ALA A 199 -13.71 -18.39 -23.99
CA ALA A 199 -14.53 -19.61 -23.95
C ALA A 199 -15.78 -19.49 -24.82
N GLN A 200 -16.45 -18.33 -24.81
CA GLN A 200 -17.61 -18.05 -25.66
C GLN A 200 -17.24 -18.07 -27.15
N THR A 201 -16.12 -17.46 -27.53
CA THR A 201 -15.66 -17.48 -28.93
C THR A 201 -15.37 -18.90 -29.39
N ARG A 202 -14.75 -19.72 -28.53
CA ARG A 202 -14.47 -21.14 -28.81
C ARG A 202 -15.76 -21.94 -28.98
N TYR A 203 -16.71 -21.79 -28.06
CA TYR A 203 -18.04 -22.41 -28.16
C TYR A 203 -18.79 -22.02 -29.45
N LEU A 204 -18.76 -20.74 -29.83
CA LEU A 204 -19.40 -20.27 -31.07
C LEU A 204 -18.70 -20.80 -32.33
N SER A 205 -17.41 -21.15 -32.23
CA SER A 205 -16.63 -21.74 -33.32
C SER A 205 -16.74 -23.26 -33.41
N ASP A 206 -17.23 -23.94 -32.37
CA ASP A 206 -17.54 -25.37 -32.43
C ASP A 206 -18.77 -25.58 -33.34
N PRO A 207 -18.63 -26.35 -34.45
CA PRO A 207 -19.76 -26.67 -35.32
C PRO A 207 -20.93 -27.35 -34.59
N ASN A 208 -20.65 -28.11 -33.53
CA ASN A 208 -21.66 -28.85 -32.78
C ASN A 208 -22.24 -28.07 -31.60
N ARG A 209 -21.58 -26.97 -31.19
CA ARG A 209 -21.93 -26.17 -30.00
C ARG A 209 -22.15 -27.06 -28.78
N ASP A 210 -21.22 -27.98 -28.53
CA ASP A 210 -21.36 -28.98 -27.48
C ASP A 210 -21.11 -28.34 -26.10
N LEU A 211 -22.12 -28.36 -25.24
CA LEU A 211 -22.07 -27.84 -23.87
C LEU A 211 -21.31 -28.76 -22.90
N SER A 212 -21.02 -29.99 -23.31
CA SER A 212 -20.24 -30.96 -22.53
C SER A 212 -18.73 -30.80 -22.70
N ILE A 213 -18.28 -29.94 -23.62
CA ILE A 213 -16.88 -29.57 -23.80
C ILE A 213 -16.52 -28.41 -22.87
N ASP A 214 -15.41 -28.56 -22.15
CA ASP A 214 -14.79 -27.46 -21.42
C ASP A 214 -13.93 -26.60 -22.35
N TYR A 215 -14.40 -25.37 -22.60
CA TYR A 215 -13.71 -24.37 -23.41
C TYR A 215 -12.70 -23.51 -22.62
N PHE A 216 -12.51 -23.77 -21.32
CA PHE A 216 -11.53 -23.06 -20.50
C PHE A 216 -10.13 -23.69 -20.51
N ALA A 217 -9.98 -24.92 -21.04
CA ALA A 217 -8.69 -25.55 -21.27
C ALA A 217 -8.72 -26.54 -22.45
N ASN A 218 -7.55 -26.80 -23.04
CA ASN A 218 -7.44 -27.64 -24.24
C ASN A 218 -7.10 -29.12 -23.98
N VAL A 219 -6.68 -29.44 -22.77
CA VAL A 219 -6.33 -30.80 -22.34
C VAL A 219 -6.83 -31.02 -20.92
N ASN A 220 -6.91 -32.29 -20.52
CA ASN A 220 -7.33 -32.64 -19.17
C ASN A 220 -6.24 -32.33 -18.12
N PRO A 221 -6.51 -32.54 -16.81
CA PRO A 221 -5.53 -32.27 -15.75
C PRO A 221 -4.25 -33.12 -15.86
N ALA A 222 -4.31 -34.28 -16.54
CA ALA A 222 -3.15 -35.13 -16.79
C ALA A 222 -2.35 -34.73 -18.05
N GLY A 223 -2.76 -33.68 -18.76
CA GLY A 223 -2.12 -33.22 -20.00
C GLY A 223 -2.49 -34.04 -21.24
N SER A 224 -3.49 -34.91 -21.14
CA SER A 224 -3.96 -35.75 -22.24
C SER A 224 -5.12 -35.10 -22.99
N ALA A 225 -5.13 -35.28 -24.32
CA ALA A 225 -6.27 -34.93 -25.15
C ALA A 225 -7.51 -35.76 -24.75
N SER A 226 -8.68 -35.14 -24.77
CA SER A 226 -9.96 -35.78 -24.41
C SER A 226 -11.09 -35.12 -25.19
N SER A 227 -12.12 -35.87 -25.56
CA SER A 227 -13.26 -35.36 -26.33
C SER A 227 -14.15 -34.39 -25.56
N ARG A 228 -13.97 -34.29 -24.24
CA ARG A 228 -14.71 -33.36 -23.37
C ARG A 228 -13.95 -32.07 -23.07
N TRP A 229 -12.80 -31.86 -23.70
CA TRP A 229 -11.98 -30.66 -23.58
C TRP A 229 -11.76 -30.04 -24.95
N ASP A 230 -11.58 -28.73 -25.02
CA ASP A 230 -11.41 -28.00 -26.28
C ASP A 230 -10.01 -28.24 -26.87
N GLY A 231 -9.79 -29.40 -27.48
CA GLY A 231 -8.49 -29.76 -28.09
C GLY A 231 -8.02 -28.81 -29.21
N GLY A 232 -8.90 -27.97 -29.76
CA GLY A 232 -8.54 -26.91 -30.71
C GLY A 232 -8.19 -25.57 -30.05
N GLY A 233 -8.37 -25.46 -28.74
CA GLY A 233 -8.08 -24.29 -27.94
C GLY A 233 -6.58 -24.09 -27.70
N ALA A 234 -6.19 -22.84 -27.52
CA ALA A 234 -4.81 -22.47 -27.21
C ALA A 234 -4.53 -22.46 -25.70
N ILE A 235 -5.55 -22.28 -24.87
CA ILE A 235 -5.38 -22.19 -23.41
C ILE A 235 -5.13 -23.58 -22.83
N GLY A 236 -3.99 -23.75 -22.18
CA GLY A 236 -3.57 -24.97 -21.51
C GLY A 236 -4.36 -25.27 -20.24
N SER A 237 -4.23 -26.52 -19.78
CA SER A 237 -4.67 -26.94 -18.45
C SER A 237 -3.71 -26.45 -17.36
N THR A 238 -4.23 -26.15 -16.17
CA THR A 238 -3.45 -25.88 -14.96
C THR A 238 -2.88 -27.17 -14.33
N GLY A 239 -3.12 -28.34 -14.90
CA GLY A 239 -2.52 -29.60 -14.43
C GLY A 239 -3.07 -30.08 -13.09
N GLY A 240 -4.32 -29.75 -12.78
CA GLY A 240 -5.00 -30.18 -11.54
C GLY A 240 -4.73 -29.32 -10.31
N VAL A 241 -3.95 -28.25 -10.43
CA VAL A 241 -3.63 -27.32 -9.33
C VAL A 241 -3.58 -25.90 -9.88
N ALA A 242 -4.05 -24.90 -9.12
CA ALA A 242 -3.91 -23.52 -9.59
C ALA A 242 -2.43 -23.11 -9.73
N MET A 243 -2.14 -22.30 -10.73
CA MET A 243 -0.80 -21.80 -11.02
C MET A 243 -0.82 -20.31 -11.37
N PRO A 244 0.33 -19.62 -11.33
CA PRO A 244 0.41 -18.25 -11.80
C PRO A 244 -0.08 -18.13 -13.23
N LEU A 245 -0.96 -17.15 -13.50
CA LEU A 245 -1.57 -16.93 -14.81
C LEU A 245 -0.53 -16.80 -15.92
N VAL A 246 0.59 -16.12 -15.64
CA VAL A 246 1.72 -15.96 -16.56
C VAL A 246 2.35 -17.29 -17.02
N ASN A 247 2.23 -18.35 -16.21
CA ASN A 247 2.78 -19.67 -16.53
C ASN A 247 1.78 -20.53 -17.30
N LEU A 248 0.54 -20.07 -17.49
CA LEU A 248 -0.47 -20.85 -18.18
C LEU A 248 -0.15 -20.90 -19.68
N PRO A 249 -0.08 -22.09 -20.30
CA PRO A 249 0.14 -22.21 -21.73
C PRO A 249 -0.96 -21.47 -22.51
N GLY A 250 -0.55 -20.68 -23.50
CA GLY A 250 -1.48 -19.93 -24.36
C GLY A 250 -2.09 -18.67 -23.73
N VAL A 251 -1.67 -18.25 -22.53
CA VAL A 251 -2.21 -17.06 -21.84
C VAL A 251 -2.19 -15.78 -22.70
N THR A 252 -1.24 -15.65 -23.63
CA THR A 252 -1.14 -14.51 -24.56
C THR A 252 -2.37 -14.36 -25.46
N GLN A 253 -3.15 -15.43 -25.67
CA GLN A 253 -4.39 -15.41 -26.44
C GLN A 253 -5.55 -14.72 -25.69
N LEU A 254 -5.40 -14.47 -24.39
CA LEU A 254 -6.37 -13.70 -23.62
C LEU A 254 -6.24 -12.19 -23.84
N GLY A 255 -5.20 -11.73 -24.54
CA GLY A 255 -4.98 -10.31 -24.82
C GLY A 255 -4.68 -9.47 -23.57
N LEU A 256 -4.18 -10.10 -22.51
CA LEU A 256 -3.84 -9.46 -21.24
C LEU A 256 -2.40 -8.95 -21.27
N ALA A 257 -2.14 -7.80 -20.64
CA ALA A 257 -0.78 -7.31 -20.43
C ALA A 257 -0.14 -8.00 -19.21
N ASP A 258 1.20 -8.02 -19.15
CA ASP A 258 1.93 -8.56 -18.00
C ASP A 258 1.53 -7.88 -16.68
N SER A 259 1.23 -6.58 -16.73
CA SER A 259 0.74 -5.79 -15.58
C SER A 259 -0.64 -6.19 -15.09
N ASP A 260 -1.46 -6.83 -15.94
CA ASP A 260 -2.77 -7.37 -15.53
C ASP A 260 -2.60 -8.66 -14.73
N MET A 261 -1.47 -9.36 -14.83
CA MET A 261 -1.21 -10.65 -14.16
C MET A 261 -0.65 -10.52 -12.73
N ILE A 262 -0.44 -9.28 -12.28
CA ILE A 262 0.04 -8.95 -10.93
C ILE A 262 -1.05 -8.08 -10.28
N ASP A 263 -1.45 -8.43 -9.06
CA ASP A 263 -2.44 -7.66 -8.31
C ASP A 263 -1.85 -6.37 -7.71
N SER A 264 -2.67 -5.62 -6.99
CA SER A 264 -2.21 -4.37 -6.35
C SER A 264 -1.39 -4.59 -5.09
N TYR A 265 -1.21 -5.85 -4.68
CA TYR A 265 -0.37 -6.27 -3.57
C TYR A 265 0.99 -6.81 -4.04
N ASN A 266 1.28 -6.68 -5.34
CA ASN A 266 2.48 -7.19 -6.00
C ASN A 266 2.61 -8.73 -5.95
N GLN A 267 1.48 -9.43 -5.88
CA GLN A 267 1.41 -10.88 -5.96
C GLN A 267 0.97 -11.31 -7.36
N ARG A 268 1.46 -12.48 -7.79
CA ARG A 268 1.03 -13.06 -9.07
C ARG A 268 -0.38 -13.60 -8.93
N ILE A 269 -1.26 -13.21 -9.84
CA ILE A 269 -2.61 -13.74 -9.91
C ILE A 269 -2.54 -15.21 -10.32
N LEU A 270 -3.28 -16.05 -9.63
CA LEU A 270 -3.37 -17.47 -9.89
C LEU A 270 -4.63 -17.78 -10.69
N VAL A 271 -4.56 -18.80 -11.54
CA VAL A 271 -5.69 -19.33 -12.28
C VAL A 271 -5.80 -20.83 -12.06
N ASP A 272 -7.04 -21.31 -12.05
CA ASP A 272 -7.39 -22.72 -11.93
C ASP A 272 -8.49 -23.05 -12.94
N ASN A 273 -8.20 -23.93 -13.90
CA ASN A 273 -9.16 -24.41 -14.90
C ASN A 273 -9.21 -25.94 -14.98
N SER A 274 -8.62 -26.65 -14.01
CA SER A 274 -8.54 -28.11 -14.08
C SER A 274 -8.45 -28.84 -12.73
N SER A 275 -8.42 -28.13 -11.59
CA SER A 275 -8.37 -28.78 -10.29
C SER A 275 -9.72 -29.33 -9.82
N PRO A 276 -9.74 -30.23 -8.82
CA PRO A 276 -10.98 -30.68 -8.20
C PRO A 276 -11.85 -29.57 -7.57
N ALA A 277 -11.29 -28.37 -7.35
CA ALA A 277 -12.01 -27.23 -6.76
C ALA A 277 -12.87 -26.45 -7.77
N ILE A 278 -12.70 -26.68 -9.08
CA ILE A 278 -13.44 -26.01 -10.15
C ILE A 278 -14.27 -27.03 -10.94
N LYS A 279 -15.31 -26.58 -11.64
CA LYS A 279 -16.15 -27.46 -12.47
C LYS A 279 -15.46 -27.74 -13.80
N HIS A 280 -15.12 -29.00 -14.04
CA HIS A 280 -14.52 -29.48 -15.28
C HIS A 280 -14.92 -30.95 -15.53
N PRO A 281 -14.90 -31.46 -16.78
CA PRO A 281 -15.48 -32.76 -17.15
C PRO A 281 -14.89 -33.97 -16.43
N ASP A 282 -13.61 -33.87 -16.05
CA ASP A 282 -12.85 -34.92 -15.36
C ASP A 282 -12.79 -34.72 -13.84
N ASN A 283 -13.66 -33.88 -13.28
CA ASN A 283 -13.69 -33.64 -11.85
C ASN A 283 -14.13 -34.92 -11.11
N PRO A 284 -13.45 -35.33 -10.02
CA PRO A 284 -13.83 -36.53 -9.27
C PRO A 284 -15.22 -36.44 -8.62
N GLY A 285 -15.72 -35.23 -8.36
CA GLY A 285 -17.08 -34.99 -7.88
C GLY A 285 -18.07 -34.95 -9.03
N ALA A 286 -19.04 -35.86 -9.04
CA ALA A 286 -20.05 -35.97 -10.11
C ALA A 286 -20.82 -34.67 -10.39
N ALA A 287 -21.13 -33.87 -9.35
CA ALA A 287 -21.82 -32.59 -9.50
C ALA A 287 -20.94 -31.50 -10.16
N SER A 288 -19.62 -31.61 -9.99
CA SER A 288 -18.63 -30.69 -10.57
C SER A 288 -18.14 -31.14 -11.94
N ALA A 289 -18.41 -32.40 -12.32
CA ALA A 289 -18.18 -32.93 -13.65
C ALA A 289 -19.25 -32.53 -14.68
N LEU A 290 -20.31 -31.86 -14.23
CA LEU A 290 -21.41 -31.39 -15.07
C LEU A 290 -21.32 -29.88 -15.34
N PRO A 291 -21.68 -29.45 -16.56
CA PRO A 291 -21.69 -28.03 -16.94
C PRO A 291 -22.67 -27.21 -16.07
N PRO A 292 -22.56 -25.86 -16.06
CA PRO A 292 -21.55 -25.07 -16.77
C PRO A 292 -20.16 -25.20 -16.12
N PHE A 293 -19.15 -25.39 -16.97
CA PHE A 293 -17.75 -25.41 -16.54
C PHE A 293 -17.24 -23.99 -16.25
N ASN A 294 -16.19 -23.90 -15.45
CA ASN A 294 -15.64 -22.61 -15.03
C ASN A 294 -14.13 -22.64 -14.83
N ALA A 295 -13.54 -21.45 -14.88
CA ALA A 295 -12.19 -21.20 -14.38
C ALA A 295 -12.25 -20.25 -13.17
N ALA A 296 -11.42 -20.49 -12.17
CA ALA A 296 -11.28 -19.61 -11.02
C ALA A 296 -10.02 -18.74 -11.18
N ILE A 297 -10.19 -17.43 -11.04
CA ILE A 297 -9.11 -16.45 -11.01
C ILE A 297 -9.00 -15.97 -9.58
N ARG A 298 -7.82 -16.12 -8.95
CA ARG A 298 -7.67 -15.91 -7.51
C ARG A 298 -6.37 -15.22 -7.13
N THR A 299 -6.40 -14.55 -5.99
CA THR A 299 -5.23 -14.04 -5.28
C THR A 299 -5.39 -14.25 -3.77
N THR A 300 -4.41 -13.83 -2.99
CA THR A 300 -4.43 -13.89 -1.52
C THR A 300 -4.39 -12.47 -0.96
N LEU A 301 -5.47 -12.04 -0.31
CA LEU A 301 -5.51 -10.72 0.30
C LEU A 301 -4.48 -10.60 1.45
N PRO A 302 -4.01 -9.39 1.77
CA PRO A 302 -3.29 -9.12 3.02
C PRO A 302 -4.04 -9.72 4.21
N GLY A 303 -3.34 -10.42 5.10
CA GLY A 303 -3.96 -11.25 6.15
C GLY A 303 -4.23 -12.71 5.76
N GLY A 304 -3.88 -13.12 4.53
CA GLY A 304 -3.80 -14.52 4.12
C GLY A 304 -5.11 -15.13 3.58
N GLN A 305 -6.17 -14.35 3.46
CA GLN A 305 -7.46 -14.86 2.97
C GLN A 305 -7.47 -14.99 1.45
N PRO A 306 -7.93 -16.12 0.88
CA PRO A 306 -8.07 -16.25 -0.56
C PRO A 306 -9.23 -15.39 -1.06
N TYR A 307 -9.02 -14.72 -2.19
CA TYR A 307 -10.06 -13.97 -2.90
C TYR A 307 -10.11 -14.44 -4.34
N GLN A 308 -11.32 -14.74 -4.84
CA GLN A 308 -11.47 -15.35 -6.16
C GLN A 308 -12.73 -14.89 -6.88
N ILE A 309 -12.62 -14.85 -8.21
CA ILE A 309 -13.71 -14.59 -9.15
C ILE A 309 -13.78 -15.75 -10.14
N HIS A 310 -14.99 -16.19 -10.45
CA HIS A 310 -15.21 -17.28 -11.39
C HIS A 310 -15.53 -16.73 -12.79
N ALA A 311 -14.86 -17.26 -13.80
CA ALA A 311 -15.27 -17.17 -15.19
C ALA A 311 -16.13 -18.40 -15.50
N VAL A 312 -17.44 -18.20 -15.62
CA VAL A 312 -18.40 -19.29 -15.90
C VAL A 312 -18.80 -19.23 -17.36
N GLY A 313 -18.84 -20.39 -18.03
CA GLY A 313 -19.40 -20.49 -19.37
C GLY A 313 -20.89 -20.23 -19.34
N SER A 314 -21.34 -19.11 -19.92
CA SER A 314 -22.75 -18.84 -20.19
C SER A 314 -22.95 -18.98 -21.69
N PHE A 315 -23.55 -20.10 -22.10
CA PHE A 315 -23.71 -20.51 -23.49
C PHE A 315 -25.18 -20.67 -23.85
#